data_AF-A0A2M7B4G4-F1
#
_entry.id   AF-A0A2M7B4G4-F1
#
_cell.length_a   1.000
_cell.length_b   1.000
_cell.length_c   1.000
_cell.angle_alpha   90.00
_cell.angle_beta   90.00
_cell.angle_gamma   90.00
#
_symmetry.space_group_name_H-M   'P 1'
#
loop_
_entity.id
_entity.type
_entity.pdbx_description
1 polymer ?
#
loop_
_entity_poly.entity_id
_entity_poly.type
_entity_poly.pdbx_seq_one_letter_code
_entity_poly.pdbx_strand_id
1 'polypeptide(L)' 'METKYKLVLLRHGQSTWNLENRFTGWTDVGLTEQGCAEAHSAGQLLREGGYVFDVAYTSVLKRAVKTLWIVMEE' A
#
# COMPACT_ATOMS: atom_id res chain seq x y z
N MET A 1 17.90 -14.70 -15.30
CA MET A 1 16.87 -15.75 -15.42
C MET A 1 15.56 -15.06 -15.70
N GLU A 2 14.89 -15.43 -16.78
CA GLU A 2 13.58 -14.88 -17.13
C GLU A 2 12.52 -15.58 -16.27
N THR A 3 11.83 -14.83 -15.41
CA THR A 3 10.81 -15.37 -14.51
C THR A 3 9.46 -15.41 -15.23
N LYS A 4 8.83 -16.58 -15.30
CA LYS A 4 7.54 -16.77 -15.96
C LYS A 4 6.42 -15.88 -15.40
N TYR A 5 6.50 -15.51 -14.12
CA TYR A 5 5.52 -14.66 -13.43
C TYR A 5 6.22 -13.69 -12.48
N LYS A 6 5.57 -12.55 -12.22
CA LYS A 6 5.97 -11.56 -11.21
C LYS A 6 4.82 -11.34 -10.24
N LEU A 7 5.12 -11.34 -8.95
CA LEU A 7 4.18 -10.97 -7.88
C LEU A 7 4.72 -9.73 -7.19
N VAL A 8 3.89 -8.69 -7.10
CA VAL A 8 4.23 -7.47 -6.37
C VAL A 8 3.56 -7.51 -5.01
N LEU A 9 4.35 -7.29 -3.96
CA LEU A 9 3.89 -7.20 -2.58
C LEU A 9 4.15 -5.78 -2.08
N LEU A 10 3.11 -5.12 -1.58
CA LEU A 10 3.20 -3.77 -1.03
C LEU A 10 2.65 -3.75 0.39
N ARG A 11 3.41 -3.17 1.31
CA ARG A 11 2.96 -2.91 2.68
C ARG A 11 2.40 -1.50 2.76
N HIS A 12 1.31 -1.32 3.51
CA HIS A 12 0.75 0.00 3.78
C HIS A 12 1.77 0.93 4.47
N GLY A 13 1.62 2.24 4.25
CA GLY A 13 2.43 3.27 4.90
C GLY A 13 2.11 3.47 6.39
N GLN A 14 2.67 4.52 6.99
CA GLN A 14 2.46 4.84 8.41
C GLN A 14 0.97 5.02 8.75
N SER A 15 0.51 4.34 9.81
CA SER A 15 -0.83 4.53 10.40
C SER A 15 -0.81 5.48 11.59
N THR A 16 -1.98 5.98 12.01
CA THR A 16 -2.08 6.87 13.19
C THR A 16 -1.50 6.23 14.45
N TRP A 17 -1.68 4.92 14.65
CA TRP A 17 -1.08 4.22 15.79
C TRP A 17 0.40 3.90 15.62
N ASN A 18 0.93 3.85 14.39
CA ASN A 18 2.38 3.80 14.21
C ASN A 18 3.02 5.11 14.66
N LEU A 19 2.41 6.25 14.32
CA LEU A 19 2.85 7.57 14.77
C LEU A 19 2.80 7.70 16.30
N GLU A 20 1.74 7.19 16.93
CA GLU A 20 1.59 7.16 18.39
C GLU A 20 2.45 6.07 19.08
N ASN A 21 3.20 5.26 18.33
CA ASN A 21 3.98 4.12 18.82
C ASN A 21 3.15 3.10 19.65
N ARG A 22 1.94 2.76 19.15
CA ARG A 22 1.00 1.83 19.79
C ARG A 22 0.88 0.53 19.01
N PHE A 23 0.66 -0.57 19.72
CA PHE A 23 0.33 -1.86 19.12
C PHE A 23 -1.04 -1.83 18.44
N THR A 24 -1.10 -2.01 17.11
CA THR A 24 -2.34 -1.91 16.34
C THR A 24 -3.16 -3.21 16.29
N GLY A 25 -2.51 -4.32 15.96
CA GLY A 25 -3.20 -5.59 15.68
C GLY A 25 -4.30 -5.43 14.62
N TRP A 26 -5.48 -5.92 14.96
CA TRP A 26 -6.67 -5.89 14.09
C TRP A 26 -7.49 -4.61 14.22
N THR A 27 -7.04 -3.65 15.05
CA THR A 27 -7.72 -2.35 15.17
C THR A 27 -7.68 -1.64 13.82
N ASP A 28 -8.84 -1.19 13.36
CA ASP A 28 -9.03 -0.64 12.03
C ASP A 28 -8.72 0.86 11.94
N VAL A 29 -7.45 1.19 12.18
CA VAL A 29 -6.92 2.55 12.10
C VAL A 29 -6.53 2.93 10.67
N GLY A 30 -6.64 4.23 10.37
CA GLY A 30 -6.29 4.80 9.08
C GLY A 30 -4.80 5.10 8.90
N LEU A 31 -4.45 5.49 7.68
CA LEU A 31 -3.14 6.06 7.36
C LEU A 31 -3.02 7.50 7.90
N THR A 32 -1.80 7.91 8.23
CA THR A 32 -1.47 9.34 8.40
C THR A 32 -1.33 10.02 7.03
N GLU A 33 -1.12 11.33 7.02
CA GLU A 33 -0.77 12.05 5.80
C GLU A 33 0.54 11.51 5.20
N GLN A 34 1.54 11.23 6.04
CA GLN A 34 2.76 10.54 5.62
C GLN A 34 2.45 9.18 4.99
N GLY A 35 1.62 8.36 5.61
CA GLY A 35 1.25 7.06 5.07
C GLY A 35 0.50 7.12 3.74
N CYS A 36 -0.25 8.19 3.50
CA CYS A 36 -0.86 8.45 2.19
C CYS A 36 0.20 8.88 1.16
N ALA A 37 1.13 9.76 1.52
CA ALA A 37 2.23 10.18 0.64
C ALA A 37 3.12 8.99 0.23
N GLU A 38 3.43 8.10 1.16
CA GLU A 38 4.15 6.85 0.89
C GLU A 38 3.42 5.96 -0.13
N ALA A 39 2.09 5.92 -0.10
CA ALA A 39 1.29 5.19 -1.08
C ALA A 39 1.34 5.84 -2.47
N HIS A 40 1.25 7.17 -2.56
CA HIS A 40 1.41 7.89 -3.83
C HIS A 40 2.80 7.64 -4.44
N SER A 41 3.87 7.75 -3.63
CA SER A 41 5.23 7.45 -4.11
C SER A 41 5.39 6.00 -4.57
N ALA A 42 4.74 5.05 -3.89
CA ALA A 42 4.74 3.65 -4.31
C ALA A 42 4.01 3.45 -5.65
N GLY A 43 2.85 4.09 -5.86
CA GLY A 43 2.12 4.05 -7.13
C GLY A 43 2.93 4.61 -8.29
N GLN A 44 3.54 5.78 -8.08
CA GLN A 44 4.42 6.42 -9.07
C GLN A 44 5.60 5.53 -9.44
N LEU A 45 6.28 4.92 -8.45
CA LEU A 45 7.40 4.02 -8.68
C LEU A 45 6.98 2.77 -9.47
N LEU A 46 5.80 2.21 -9.18
CA LEU A 46 5.29 1.05 -9.92
C LEU A 46 4.95 1.42 -11.37
N ARG A 47 4.34 2.58 -11.59
CA ARG A 47 4.03 3.10 -12.93
C ARG A 47 5.30 3.36 -13.73
N GLU A 48 6.28 4.04 -13.15
CA GLU A 48 7.60 4.30 -13.76
C GLU A 48 8.36 3.01 -14.06
N GLY A 49 8.21 1.99 -13.20
CA GLY A 49 8.74 0.65 -13.40
C GLY A 49 8.02 -0.18 -14.47
N GLY A 50 6.97 0.35 -15.10
CA GLY A 50 6.20 -0.32 -16.13
C GLY A 50 5.35 -1.50 -15.61
N TYR A 51 4.99 -1.50 -14.33
CA TYR A 51 4.12 -2.52 -13.76
C TYR A 51 2.65 -2.23 -14.10
N VAL A 52 1.95 -3.26 -14.55
CA VAL A 52 0.51 -3.25 -14.81
C VAL A 52 -0.11 -4.43 -14.08
N PHE A 53 -1.31 -4.26 -13.54
CA PHE A 53 -1.96 -5.24 -12.68
C PHE A 53 -3.34 -5.62 -13.22
N ASP A 54 -3.55 -6.91 -13.43
CA ASP A 54 -4.87 -7.45 -13.80
C ASP A 54 -5.77 -7.61 -12.58
N VAL A 55 -5.18 -7.96 -11.43
CA VAL A 55 -5.88 -8.21 -10.17
C VAL A 55 -5.01 -7.73 -9.00
N ALA A 56 -5.66 -7.13 -8.00
CA ALA A 56 -5.05 -6.76 -6.74
C ALA A 56 -5.85 -7.32 -5.55
N TYR A 57 -5.14 -7.67 -4.47
CA TYR A 57 -5.73 -8.19 -3.24
C TYR A 57 -5.32 -7.33 -2.05
N THR A 58 -6.19 -7.22 -1.06
CA THR A 58 -5.90 -6.53 0.21
C THR A 58 -6.44 -7.32 1.39
N SER A 59 -5.99 -6.97 2.60
CA SER A 59 -6.73 -7.32 3.83
C SER A 59 -8.02 -6.50 3.93
N VAL A 60 -8.90 -6.83 4.86
CA VAL A 60 -10.13 -6.08 5.14
C VAL A 60 -9.93 -4.75 5.90
N LEU A 61 -8.69 -4.33 6.17
CA LEU A 61 -8.38 -3.17 7.02
C LEU A 61 -8.21 -1.89 6.20
N LYS A 62 -8.78 -0.78 6.67
CA LYS A 62 -8.81 0.54 5.99
C LYS A 62 -7.44 0.98 5.49
N ARG A 63 -6.40 0.79 6.30
CA ARG A 63 -5.03 1.17 5.93
C ARG A 63 -4.51 0.44 4.68
N ALA A 64 -4.80 -0.84 4.52
CA ALA A 64 -4.38 -1.60 3.34
C ALA A 64 -5.26 -1.28 2.13
N VAL A 65 -6.58 -1.19 2.33
CA VAL A 65 -7.55 -0.84 1.28
C VAL A 65 -7.25 0.56 0.72
N LYS A 66 -7.05 1.55 1.59
CA LYS A 66 -6.74 2.94 1.17
C LYS A 66 -5.39 3.03 0.46
N THR A 67 -4.36 2.30 0.92
CA THR A 67 -3.09 2.23 0.19
C THR A 67 -3.29 1.68 -1.22
N LEU A 68 -4.05 0.58 -1.38
CA LEU A 68 -4.30 0.03 -2.71
C LEU A 68 -5.02 1.04 -3.61
N TRP A 69 -6.07 1.70 -3.12
CA TRP A 69 -6.80 2.69 -3.92
C TRP A 69 -5.88 3.80 -4.41
N ILE A 70 -5.08 4.41 -3.53
CA ILE A 70 -4.12 5.45 -3.90
C ILE A 70 -3.15 4.94 -4.97
N VAL A 71 -2.58 3.75 -4.78
CA VAL A 71 -1.59 3.17 -5.70
C VAL A 71 -2.18 2.90 -7.09
N MET A 72 -3.45 2.51 -7.16
CA MET A 72 -4.14 2.22 -8.43
C MET A 72 -4.64 3.48 -9.15
N GLU A 73 -4.67 4.63 -8.47
CA GLU A 73 -5.05 5.93 -9.05
C GLU A 73 -3.87 6.70 -9.66
N GLU A 74 -2.63 6.28 -9.38
CA GLU A 74 -1.39 6.81 -10.02
C GLU A 74 -1.15 6.18 -11.39
#